data_AF-A0A560CX42-F1
#
_entry.id   AF-A0A560CX42-F1
#
_cell.length_a   1.000
_cell.length_b   1.000
_cell.length_c   1.000
_cell.angle_alpha   90.00
_cell.angle_beta   90.00
_cell.angle_gamma   90.00
#
_symmetry.space_group_name_H-M   'P 1'
#
loop_
_entity.id
_entity.type
_entity.pdbx_description
1 polymer ?
#
loop_
_entity_poly.entity_id
_entity_poly.type
_entity_poly.pdbx_seq_one_letter_code
_entity_poly.pdbx_strand_id
1 'polypeptide(L)'
;MEGSGFLKGVHINHPTQGVVIRGISDLLPGKANADKAGSQQRAADAASAAAFEILSGLDVGQGPAKQAKPAFLRTASTFSRGSYFTQGEVLAEVGLPDVDQVRFAFAGAPDGYMRIVPMQRREKPLTVSSLNANVNQSEMIRATGHGGLSTVNAYGAIYYDPAGSYRMGPAPLRWATQIFQNGELWSLTDTLIVRERRWRPANIPLPLIPVLTLEQGFYRALHKNVQFAVAHLGLTFPCEVELGLLNLRGAHLGVVQRDIRGPIQFDEAIVQLELGSADAAENDTALLAFFEEIFDKTGYARHEGLNKFPPGPPRS
;
A
#
# COMPACT_ATOMS: atom_id res chain seq x y z
N MET A 1 -2.04 -21.38 51.19
CA MET A 1 -3.43 -20.88 51.19
C MET A 1 -3.81 -20.07 49.94
N GLU A 2 -3.04 -20.15 48.85
CA GLU A 2 -3.08 -19.17 47.75
C GLU A 2 -3.67 -19.76 46.45
N GLY A 3 -3.69 -21.08 46.33
CA GLY A 3 -3.98 -21.79 45.07
C GLY A 3 -5.39 -21.58 44.54
N SER A 4 -6.39 -21.50 45.42
CA SER A 4 -7.79 -21.27 45.02
C SER A 4 -8.01 -19.86 44.49
N GLY A 5 -7.39 -18.86 45.11
CA GLY A 5 -7.43 -17.46 44.65
C GLY A 5 -6.77 -17.30 43.27
N PHE A 6 -5.60 -17.92 43.08
CA PHE A 6 -4.90 -17.93 41.80
C PHE A 6 -5.76 -18.54 40.68
N LEU A 7 -6.30 -19.75 40.88
CA LEU A 7 -7.10 -20.43 39.86
C LEU A 7 -8.40 -19.69 39.53
N LYS A 8 -9.00 -19.00 40.51
CA LYS A 8 -10.14 -18.10 40.25
C LYS A 8 -9.74 -16.93 39.36
N GLY A 9 -8.56 -16.34 39.57
CA GLY A 9 -8.01 -15.30 38.71
C GLY A 9 -7.77 -15.78 37.28
N VAL A 10 -7.20 -16.97 37.11
CA VAL A 10 -7.01 -17.62 35.80
C VAL A 10 -8.35 -17.82 35.08
N HIS A 11 -9.35 -18.36 35.78
CA HIS A 11 -10.68 -18.63 35.21
C HIS A 11 -11.39 -17.37 34.69
N ILE A 12 -11.24 -16.24 35.38
CA ILE A 12 -11.86 -14.96 34.99
C ILE A 12 -11.23 -14.39 33.69
N ASN A 13 -9.97 -14.72 33.40
CA ASN A 13 -9.19 -14.14 32.30
C ASN A 13 -9.04 -15.12 31.12
N HIS A 14 -10.14 -15.57 30.50
CA HIS A 14 -10.04 -16.39 29.28
C HIS A 14 -9.36 -15.61 28.13
N PRO A 15 -8.40 -16.20 27.38
CA PRO A 15 -8.05 -17.63 27.28
C PRO A 15 -6.86 -18.10 28.16
N THR A 16 -6.51 -17.40 29.24
CA THR A 16 -5.36 -17.76 30.08
C THR A 16 -5.54 -19.15 30.71
N GLN A 17 -4.51 -20.00 30.56
CA GLN A 17 -4.40 -21.28 31.24
C GLN A 17 -3.47 -21.15 32.46
N GLY A 18 -3.69 -21.95 33.49
CA GLY A 18 -2.87 -21.92 34.70
C GLY A 18 -2.97 -23.21 35.49
N VAL A 19 -1.91 -23.51 36.24
CA VAL A 19 -1.77 -24.72 37.06
C VAL A 19 -1.13 -24.37 38.41
N VAL A 20 -1.48 -25.11 39.46
CA VAL A 20 -0.89 -24.97 40.80
C VAL A 20 -0.08 -26.21 41.12
N ILE A 21 1.22 -26.04 41.33
CA ILE A 21 2.16 -27.11 41.72
C ILE A 21 2.52 -26.91 43.18
N ARG A 22 2.45 -27.96 43.99
CA ARG A 22 2.77 -27.91 45.43
C ARG A 22 3.58 -29.12 45.87
N GLY A 23 4.60 -28.86 46.66
CA GLY A 23 5.27 -29.88 47.45
C GLY A 23 4.55 -30.10 48.77
N ILE A 24 4.53 -31.34 49.25
CA ILE A 24 3.92 -31.68 50.54
C ILE A 24 5.01 -31.59 51.62
N SER A 25 4.95 -30.55 52.45
CA SER A 25 5.92 -30.31 53.54
C SER A 25 5.58 -31.04 54.83
N ASP A 26 4.31 -31.40 55.03
CA ASP A 26 3.78 -31.99 56.25
C ASP A 26 2.46 -32.71 55.97
N LEU A 27 1.99 -33.52 56.94
CA LEU A 27 0.74 -34.28 56.83
C LEU A 27 -0.45 -33.64 57.58
N LEU A 28 -0.35 -32.37 57.98
CA LEU A 28 -1.22 -31.62 58.92
C LEU A 28 -0.93 -31.88 60.42
N PRO A 29 -0.95 -33.11 60.99
CA PRO A 29 -0.37 -33.36 62.30
C PRO A 29 1.16 -33.27 62.24
N GLY A 30 1.78 -32.64 63.25
CA GLY A 30 3.24 -32.63 63.38
C GLY A 30 3.97 -31.59 62.52
N LYS A 31 3.26 -30.59 61.98
CA LYS A 31 3.83 -29.50 61.19
C LYS A 31 5.06 -28.85 61.87
N ALA A 32 4.98 -28.56 63.17
CA ALA A 32 6.09 -27.95 63.90
C ALA A 32 7.38 -28.80 63.89
N ASN A 33 7.25 -30.14 63.88
CA ASN A 33 8.40 -31.05 63.81
C ASN A 33 8.92 -31.16 62.38
N ALA A 34 8.05 -31.20 61.38
CA ALA A 34 8.41 -31.21 59.97
C ALA A 34 9.12 -29.91 59.54
N ASP A 35 8.65 -28.76 60.05
CA ASP A 35 9.26 -27.45 59.82
C ASP A 35 10.67 -27.40 60.40
N LYS A 36 10.85 -27.88 61.64
CA LYS A 36 12.16 -27.95 62.30
C LYS A 36 13.14 -28.90 61.58
N ALA A 37 12.62 -29.92 60.91
CA ALA A 37 13.40 -30.89 60.13
C ALA A 37 13.75 -30.41 58.71
N GLY A 38 13.34 -29.20 58.31
CA GLY A 38 13.63 -28.62 57.00
C GLY A 38 12.79 -29.20 55.85
N SER A 39 11.66 -29.87 56.16
CA SER A 39 10.78 -30.46 55.15
C SER A 39 10.18 -29.42 54.19
N GLN A 40 10.05 -28.16 54.62
CA GLN A 40 9.59 -27.07 53.76
C GLN A 40 10.55 -26.81 52.58
N GLN A 41 11.86 -26.75 52.83
CA GLN A 41 12.84 -26.53 51.76
C GLN A 41 12.80 -27.67 50.74
N ARG A 42 12.79 -28.92 51.23
CA ARG A 42 12.71 -30.10 50.35
C ARG A 42 11.44 -30.14 49.52
N ALA A 43 10.30 -29.78 50.12
CA ALA A 43 9.02 -29.70 49.42
C ALA A 43 9.03 -28.58 48.36
N ALA A 44 9.63 -27.42 48.66
CA ALA A 44 9.79 -26.32 47.71
C ALA A 44 10.73 -26.70 46.54
N ASP A 45 11.85 -27.36 46.83
CA ASP A 45 12.80 -27.83 45.81
C ASP A 45 12.13 -28.85 44.87
N ALA A 46 11.39 -29.81 45.42
CA ALA A 46 10.65 -30.81 44.64
C ALA A 46 9.54 -30.18 43.78
N ALA A 47 8.78 -29.24 44.32
CA ALA A 47 7.76 -28.51 43.56
C ALA A 47 8.39 -27.68 42.42
N SER A 48 9.55 -27.06 42.69
CA SER A 48 10.29 -26.27 41.69
C SER A 48 10.84 -27.16 40.59
N ALA A 49 11.43 -28.30 40.93
CA ALA A 49 11.93 -29.27 39.94
C ALA A 49 10.80 -29.76 39.03
N ALA A 50 9.64 -30.10 39.58
CA ALA A 50 8.46 -30.49 38.80
C ALA A 50 7.95 -29.34 37.91
N ALA A 51 7.97 -28.10 38.40
CA ALA A 51 7.60 -26.94 37.61
C ALA A 51 8.58 -26.72 36.44
N PHE A 52 9.88 -26.84 36.66
CA PHE A 52 10.88 -26.74 35.60
C PHE A 52 10.78 -27.87 34.57
N GLU A 53 10.43 -29.08 35.00
CA GLU A 53 10.18 -30.20 34.08
C GLU A 53 8.91 -29.99 33.24
N ILE A 54 7.85 -29.45 33.83
CA ILE A 54 6.67 -29.04 33.05
C ILE A 54 7.05 -27.93 32.07
N LEU A 55 7.84 -26.94 32.49
CA LEU A 55 8.30 -25.86 31.61
C LEU A 55 9.23 -26.35 30.50
N SER A 56 10.03 -27.40 30.72
CA SER A 56 10.93 -27.98 29.72
C SER A 56 10.19 -28.84 28.69
N GLY A 57 9.12 -29.53 29.13
CA GLY A 57 8.26 -30.35 28.28
C GLY A 57 7.11 -29.61 27.62
N LEU A 58 6.76 -28.41 28.11
CA LEU A 58 6.05 -27.44 27.30
C LEU A 58 6.95 -27.16 26.11
N ASP A 59 6.45 -27.49 24.93
CA ASP A 59 6.96 -26.95 23.68
C ASP A 59 6.80 -25.43 23.84
N VAL A 60 7.80 -24.78 24.44
CA VAL A 60 8.20 -23.43 24.08
C VAL A 60 8.52 -23.63 22.62
N GLY A 61 7.47 -23.60 21.79
CA GLY A 61 7.61 -23.50 20.37
C GLY A 61 8.70 -22.47 20.14
N GLN A 62 9.52 -22.67 19.14
CA GLN A 62 10.61 -21.77 18.76
C GLN A 62 10.31 -20.28 19.03
N GLY A 63 10.67 -19.75 20.21
CA GLY A 63 10.13 -18.48 20.72
C GLY A 63 8.59 -18.40 20.64
N PRO A 64 7.93 -17.26 20.89
CA PRO A 64 6.71 -17.05 20.13
C PRO A 64 7.12 -17.27 18.67
N ALA A 65 6.62 -18.32 18.01
CA ALA A 65 6.67 -18.45 16.57
C ALA A 65 6.09 -17.14 16.09
N LYS A 66 6.99 -16.20 15.77
CA LYS A 66 6.83 -14.75 15.80
C LYS A 66 5.48 -14.49 15.19
N GLN A 67 4.43 -14.32 16.02
CA GLN A 67 3.03 -14.52 15.60
C GLN A 67 2.92 -13.76 14.30
N ALA A 68 2.88 -14.49 13.17
CA ALA A 68 3.26 -13.91 11.90
C ALA A 68 2.34 -12.71 11.74
N LYS A 69 2.93 -11.49 11.77
CA LYS A 69 2.12 -10.27 11.79
C LYS A 69 1.08 -10.45 10.72
N PRO A 70 -0.22 -10.35 11.04
CA PRO A 70 -1.28 -10.71 10.10
C PRO A 70 -0.98 -10.03 8.77
N ALA A 71 -1.02 -10.81 7.70
CA ALA A 71 -0.68 -10.31 6.37
C ALA A 71 -1.50 -9.06 6.07
N PHE A 72 -0.87 -8.11 5.39
CA PHE A 72 -1.56 -6.91 4.95
C PHE A 72 -2.78 -7.27 4.07
N LEU A 73 -3.92 -6.64 4.34
CA LEU A 73 -5.13 -6.82 3.53
C LEU A 73 -5.12 -5.75 2.44
N ARG A 74 -4.77 -6.18 1.22
CA ARG A 74 -4.79 -5.34 0.02
C ARG A 74 -6.21 -4.88 -0.29
N THR A 75 -6.34 -3.63 -0.72
CA THR A 75 -7.56 -3.13 -1.34
C THR A 75 -7.76 -3.88 -2.64
N ALA A 76 -8.94 -4.48 -2.80
CA ALA A 76 -9.27 -5.25 -3.99
C ALA A 76 -9.49 -4.31 -5.18
N SER A 77 -8.99 -4.75 -6.32
CA SER A 77 -9.38 -4.17 -7.61
C SER A 77 -10.83 -4.56 -7.94
N THR A 78 -11.53 -3.72 -8.71
CA THR A 78 -12.93 -3.90 -9.09
C THR A 78 -13.05 -4.41 -10.53
N PHE A 79 -13.16 -3.52 -11.51
CA PHE A 79 -13.38 -3.85 -12.92
C PHE A 79 -12.10 -3.76 -13.78
N SER A 80 -11.00 -3.25 -13.22
CA SER A 80 -9.66 -3.34 -13.81
C SER A 80 -8.61 -3.37 -12.71
N ARG A 81 -7.39 -3.83 -13.01
CA ARG A 81 -6.25 -3.87 -12.07
C ARG A 81 -6.03 -2.54 -11.35
N GLY A 82 -6.17 -1.42 -12.07
CA GLY A 82 -6.00 -0.06 -11.58
C GLY A 82 -7.25 0.61 -10.99
N SER A 83 -8.35 -0.10 -10.78
CA SER A 83 -9.59 0.49 -10.22
C SER A 83 -9.95 -0.12 -8.88
N TYR A 84 -10.13 0.70 -7.84
CA TYR A 84 -10.65 0.29 -6.52
C TYR A 84 -12.15 0.66 -6.33
N PHE A 85 -12.72 1.32 -7.34
CA PHE A 85 -14.06 1.91 -7.36
C PHE A 85 -14.92 1.26 -8.44
N THR A 86 -16.24 1.41 -8.39
CA THR A 86 -17.15 0.90 -9.42
C THR A 86 -17.25 1.86 -10.62
N GLN A 87 -17.57 1.36 -11.80
CA GLN A 87 -17.62 2.21 -13.00
C GLN A 87 -18.66 3.34 -12.84
N GLY A 88 -18.23 4.59 -13.04
CA GLY A 88 -19.08 5.78 -12.90
C GLY A 88 -19.29 6.25 -11.45
N GLU A 89 -18.63 5.63 -10.47
CA GLU A 89 -18.69 6.06 -9.08
C GLU A 89 -18.14 7.47 -8.88
N VAL A 90 -18.89 8.30 -8.16
CA VAL A 90 -18.47 9.65 -7.79
C VAL A 90 -17.46 9.57 -6.66
N LEU A 91 -16.22 9.95 -6.94
CA LEU A 91 -15.11 9.88 -5.99
C LEU A 91 -14.86 11.19 -5.26
N ALA A 92 -15.32 12.31 -5.82
CA ALA A 92 -15.24 13.62 -5.20
C ALA A 92 -16.39 14.53 -5.67
N GLU A 93 -16.82 15.42 -4.77
CA GLU A 93 -17.83 16.43 -5.05
C GLU A 93 -17.32 17.80 -4.60
N VAL A 94 -17.67 18.84 -5.36
CA VAL A 94 -17.37 20.26 -5.05
C VAL A 94 -18.60 21.08 -5.33
N GLY A 95 -18.84 22.13 -4.54
CA GLY A 95 -20.01 22.99 -4.69
C GLY A 95 -21.18 22.54 -3.81
N LEU A 96 -22.23 23.35 -3.80
CA LEU A 96 -23.45 23.08 -3.05
C LEU A 96 -24.41 22.22 -3.89
N PRO A 97 -25.04 21.19 -3.28
CA PRO A 97 -26.10 20.43 -3.93
C PRO A 97 -27.16 21.34 -4.55
N ASP A 98 -27.59 21.01 -5.77
CA ASP A 98 -28.62 21.72 -6.55
C ASP A 98 -28.32 23.18 -6.93
N VAL A 99 -27.11 23.68 -6.67
CA VAL A 99 -26.68 25.05 -7.05
C VAL A 99 -25.57 25.00 -8.08
N ASP A 100 -24.42 24.46 -7.71
CA ASP A 100 -23.19 24.43 -8.51
C ASP A 100 -22.39 23.14 -8.28
N GLN A 101 -23.03 22.09 -7.76
CA GLN A 101 -22.37 20.83 -7.47
C GLN A 101 -21.76 20.22 -8.73
N VAL A 102 -20.47 19.92 -8.67
CA VAL A 102 -19.72 19.14 -9.65
C VAL A 102 -19.37 17.79 -9.03
N ARG A 103 -19.64 16.71 -9.75
CA ARG A 103 -19.42 15.33 -9.31
C ARG A 103 -18.35 14.67 -10.17
N PHE A 104 -17.20 14.39 -9.59
CA PHE A 104 -16.04 13.87 -10.30
C PHE A 104 -15.99 12.34 -10.24
N ALA A 105 -15.88 11.71 -11.41
CA ALA A 105 -15.77 10.27 -11.56
C ALA A 105 -14.82 9.93 -12.72
N PHE A 106 -14.14 8.78 -12.65
CA PHE A 106 -13.46 8.26 -13.84
C PHE A 106 -14.49 7.74 -14.83
N ALA A 107 -14.35 8.09 -16.11
CA ALA A 107 -15.25 7.65 -17.17
C ALA A 107 -15.11 6.14 -17.47
N GLY A 108 -13.97 5.54 -17.13
CA GLY A 108 -13.65 4.14 -17.35
C GLY A 108 -12.40 3.73 -16.56
N ALA A 109 -11.73 2.68 -17.01
CA ALA A 109 -10.45 2.29 -16.42
C ALA A 109 -9.40 3.40 -16.64
N PRO A 110 -8.56 3.71 -15.65
CA PRO A 110 -7.46 4.65 -15.85
C PRO A 110 -6.48 4.12 -16.92
N ASP A 111 -5.78 5.02 -17.57
CA ASP A 111 -4.68 4.67 -18.49
C ASP A 111 -3.49 4.12 -17.72
N GLY A 112 -3.19 4.65 -16.55
CA GLY A 112 -2.10 4.20 -15.71
C GLY A 112 -2.41 4.31 -14.23
N TYR A 113 -1.74 3.47 -13.45
CA TYR A 113 -1.88 3.45 -12.01
C TYR A 113 -0.57 3.09 -11.32
N MET A 114 -0.46 3.49 -10.06
CA MET A 114 0.61 3.11 -9.14
C MET A 114 0.00 2.78 -7.79
N ARG A 115 0.46 1.71 -7.15
CA ARG A 115 0.09 1.33 -5.79
C ARG A 115 1.33 1.26 -4.91
N ILE A 116 1.22 1.75 -3.69
CA ILE A 116 2.19 1.49 -2.61
C ILE A 116 1.45 0.70 -1.55
N VAL A 117 1.89 -0.53 -1.32
CA VAL A 117 1.23 -1.54 -0.49
C VAL A 117 2.15 -1.90 0.67
N PRO A 118 1.81 -1.50 1.92
CA PRO A 118 2.55 -1.96 3.09
C PRO A 118 2.53 -3.50 3.18
N MET A 119 3.66 -4.13 3.54
CA MET A 119 3.66 -5.59 3.75
C MET A 119 3.22 -5.99 5.16
N GLN A 120 3.30 -5.05 6.10
CA GLN A 120 2.89 -5.28 7.49
C GLN A 120 1.53 -4.63 7.75
N ARG A 121 0.58 -5.42 8.25
CA ARG A 121 -0.69 -4.87 8.73
C ARG A 121 -0.45 -3.94 9.91
N ARG A 122 -1.12 -2.80 9.89
CA ARG A 122 -1.14 -1.84 11.01
C ARG A 122 -1.99 -2.36 12.16
N GLU A 123 -1.58 -2.07 13.39
CA GLU A 123 -2.38 -2.38 14.58
C GLU A 123 -3.67 -1.56 14.63
N LYS A 124 -3.60 -0.30 14.18
CA LYS A 124 -4.74 0.63 14.13
C LYS A 124 -4.88 1.24 12.74
N PRO A 125 -6.09 1.30 12.18
CA PRO A 125 -6.34 2.06 10.96
C PRO A 125 -5.97 3.54 11.14
N LEU A 126 -5.50 4.16 10.06
CA LEU A 126 -5.32 5.61 10.00
C LEU A 126 -6.69 6.30 10.12
N THR A 127 -6.75 7.43 10.83
CA THR A 127 -7.99 8.19 10.97
C THR A 127 -8.27 8.98 9.70
N VAL A 128 -9.54 9.05 9.27
CA VAL A 128 -9.95 9.84 8.10
C VAL A 128 -9.51 11.30 8.21
N SER A 129 -9.58 11.87 9.42
CA SER A 129 -9.09 13.24 9.68
C SER A 129 -7.60 13.40 9.40
N SER A 130 -6.76 12.42 9.78
CA SER A 130 -5.32 12.46 9.49
C SER A 130 -5.06 12.33 7.98
N LEU A 131 -5.78 11.43 7.31
CA LEU A 131 -5.69 11.28 5.86
C LEU A 131 -6.05 12.59 5.14
N ASN A 132 -7.19 13.19 5.48
CA ASN A 132 -7.66 14.42 4.85
C ASN A 132 -6.71 15.61 5.07
N ALA A 133 -6.09 15.71 6.25
CA ALA A 133 -5.15 16.78 6.57
C ALA A 133 -3.84 16.72 5.74
N ASN A 134 -3.49 15.54 5.19
CA ASN A 134 -2.21 15.33 4.53
C ASN A 134 -2.33 14.95 3.04
N VAL A 135 -3.50 14.53 2.55
CA VAL A 135 -3.62 13.96 1.20
C VAL A 135 -3.16 14.89 0.07
N ASN A 136 -3.29 16.21 0.25
CA ASN A 136 -2.80 17.23 -0.70
C ASN A 136 -1.26 17.33 -0.79
N GLN A 137 -0.53 16.68 0.11
CA GLN A 137 0.94 16.57 0.08
C GLN A 137 1.41 15.35 -0.72
N SER A 138 0.49 14.47 -1.14
CA SER A 138 0.76 13.41 -2.09
C SER A 138 0.89 13.96 -3.51
N GLU A 139 1.34 13.12 -4.45
CA GLU A 139 1.51 13.45 -5.85
C GLU A 139 0.64 12.57 -6.75
N MET A 140 0.24 13.10 -7.90
CA MET A 140 -0.54 12.39 -8.92
C MET A 140 0.33 12.05 -10.14
N ILE A 141 -0.04 11.02 -10.90
CA ILE A 141 0.65 10.63 -12.15
C ILE A 141 0.25 11.60 -13.28
N ARG A 142 0.84 12.79 -13.31
CA ARG A 142 0.58 13.83 -14.33
C ARG A 142 1.85 14.34 -14.98
N ALA A 143 1.75 14.78 -16.24
CA ALA A 143 2.87 15.38 -16.95
C ALA A 143 3.21 16.76 -16.37
N THR A 144 2.18 17.59 -16.24
CA THR A 144 2.24 19.01 -15.94
C THR A 144 1.10 19.40 -15.00
N GLY A 145 1.17 20.60 -14.43
CA GLY A 145 0.16 21.14 -13.52
C GLY A 145 0.66 21.32 -12.10
N HIS A 146 0.04 22.24 -11.38
CA HIS A 146 0.32 22.54 -9.98
C HIS A 146 -0.98 22.52 -9.18
N GLY A 147 -0.92 21.94 -7.98
CA GLY A 147 -2.05 21.88 -7.06
C GLY A 147 -3.09 20.82 -7.41
N GLY A 148 -4.22 20.91 -6.73
CA GLY A 148 -5.35 19.99 -6.82
C GLY A 148 -6.31 20.29 -5.67
N LEU A 149 -7.40 19.54 -5.62
CA LEU A 149 -8.40 19.61 -4.55
C LEU A 149 -8.32 18.33 -3.73
N SER A 150 -8.65 18.43 -2.45
CA SER A 150 -8.71 17.28 -1.55
C SER A 150 -10.09 17.16 -0.93
N THR A 151 -10.57 15.93 -0.77
CA THR A 151 -11.79 15.62 -0.03
C THR A 151 -11.72 14.22 0.58
N VAL A 152 -12.77 13.83 1.30
CA VAL A 152 -12.97 12.48 1.83
C VAL A 152 -14.06 11.75 1.06
N ASN A 153 -13.94 10.44 0.95
CA ASN A 153 -14.93 9.57 0.32
C ASN A 153 -15.05 8.26 1.11
N ALA A 154 -15.81 7.29 0.58
CA ALA A 154 -16.05 6.00 1.24
C ALA A 154 -14.78 5.17 1.53
N TYR A 155 -13.66 5.48 0.85
CA TYR A 155 -12.41 4.73 0.94
C TYR A 155 -11.37 5.39 1.86
N GLY A 156 -11.48 6.69 2.13
CA GLY A 156 -10.52 7.45 2.90
C GLY A 156 -10.44 8.91 2.44
N ALA A 157 -9.25 9.36 2.03
CA ALA A 157 -9.04 10.70 1.49
C ALA A 157 -8.48 10.64 0.07
N ILE A 158 -8.92 11.57 -0.77
CA ILE A 158 -8.53 11.68 -2.16
C ILE A 158 -7.98 13.07 -2.46
N TYR A 159 -6.87 13.13 -3.19
CA TYR A 159 -6.33 14.33 -3.82
C TYR A 159 -6.46 14.19 -5.32
N TYR A 160 -7.10 15.14 -5.98
CA TYR A 160 -7.43 15.04 -7.39
C TYR A 160 -7.31 16.39 -8.09
N ASP A 161 -7.15 16.36 -9.40
CA ASP A 161 -7.13 17.55 -10.23
C ASP A 161 -8.38 17.56 -11.12
N PRO A 162 -9.21 18.61 -11.06
CA PRO A 162 -10.42 18.70 -11.86
C PRO A 162 -10.13 18.83 -13.36
N ALA A 163 -8.89 19.10 -13.79
CA ALA A 163 -8.46 19.18 -15.20
C ALA A 163 -9.21 20.20 -16.09
N GLY A 164 -10.08 21.02 -15.50
CA GLY A 164 -10.88 22.00 -16.22
C GLY A 164 -11.89 22.70 -15.31
N SER A 165 -12.49 23.77 -15.83
CA SER A 165 -13.56 24.50 -15.15
C SER A 165 -14.91 23.90 -15.55
N TYR A 166 -15.56 23.19 -14.61
CA TYR A 166 -16.93 22.71 -14.77
C TYR A 166 -17.86 23.57 -13.94
N ARG A 167 -19.01 23.93 -14.50
CA ARG A 167 -19.98 24.80 -13.81
C ARG A 167 -20.93 24.03 -12.89
N MET A 168 -21.33 22.82 -13.30
CA MET A 168 -22.28 21.96 -12.57
C MET A 168 -22.30 20.58 -13.24
N GLY A 169 -22.69 19.54 -12.50
CA GLY A 169 -23.00 18.22 -13.01
C GLY A 169 -21.82 17.24 -13.02
N PRO A 170 -21.93 16.12 -13.75
CA PRO A 170 -20.87 15.13 -13.83
C PRO A 170 -19.64 15.69 -14.56
N ALA A 171 -18.46 15.41 -14.02
CA ALA A 171 -17.18 15.80 -14.60
C ALA A 171 -16.19 14.63 -14.58
N PRO A 172 -15.36 14.47 -15.62
CA PRO A 172 -14.34 13.43 -15.65
C PRO A 172 -13.22 13.76 -14.67
N LEU A 173 -12.83 12.77 -13.87
CA LEU A 173 -11.62 12.80 -13.07
C LEU A 173 -10.46 12.33 -13.94
N ARG A 174 -9.41 13.15 -14.05
CA ARG A 174 -8.24 12.86 -14.90
C ARG A 174 -7.05 12.30 -14.15
N TRP A 175 -6.86 12.79 -12.93
CA TRP A 175 -5.76 12.43 -12.04
C TRP A 175 -6.25 12.41 -10.60
N ALA A 176 -5.93 11.33 -9.88
CA ALA A 176 -6.20 11.24 -8.46
C ALA A 176 -5.11 10.44 -7.73
N THR A 177 -4.94 10.75 -6.45
CA THR A 177 -4.27 9.90 -5.48
C THR A 177 -5.21 9.66 -4.30
N GLN A 178 -5.53 8.40 -4.07
CA GLN A 178 -6.36 7.91 -2.98
C GLN A 178 -5.48 7.30 -1.89
N ILE A 179 -5.80 7.65 -0.65
CA ILE A 179 -5.18 7.06 0.54
C ILE A 179 -6.25 6.34 1.34
N PHE A 180 -5.91 5.12 1.76
CA PHE A 180 -6.79 4.22 2.49
C PHE A 180 -6.42 4.17 3.97
N GLN A 181 -7.39 3.84 4.83
CA GLN A 181 -7.15 3.73 6.27
C GLN A 181 -6.22 2.57 6.65
N ASN A 182 -6.06 1.56 5.78
CA ASN A 182 -5.08 0.49 5.98
C ASN A 182 -3.64 0.96 5.74
N GLY A 183 -3.42 2.15 5.15
CA GLY A 183 -2.10 2.69 4.80
C GLY A 183 -1.68 2.43 3.35
N GLU A 184 -2.53 1.79 2.54
CA GLU A 184 -2.31 1.70 1.09
C GLU A 184 -2.49 3.07 0.43
N LEU A 185 -1.76 3.29 -0.66
CA LEU A 185 -1.86 4.49 -1.49
C LEU A 185 -2.00 4.08 -2.96
N TRP A 186 -2.95 4.70 -3.67
CA TRP A 186 -3.17 4.49 -5.10
C TRP A 186 -3.08 5.82 -5.84
N SER A 187 -2.29 5.92 -6.89
CA SER A 187 -2.29 7.05 -7.82
C SER A 187 -2.76 6.60 -9.20
N LEU A 188 -3.66 7.37 -9.80
CA LEU A 188 -4.39 7.02 -11.02
C LEU A 188 -4.30 8.17 -12.04
N THR A 189 -4.32 7.83 -13.33
CA THR A 189 -4.33 8.80 -14.43
C THR A 189 -5.04 8.23 -15.65
N ASP A 190 -5.82 9.05 -16.36
CA ASP A 190 -6.49 8.69 -17.62
C ASP A 190 -5.97 9.50 -18.83
N THR A 191 -4.83 10.16 -18.67
CA THR A 191 -4.29 11.11 -19.67
C THR A 191 -2.97 10.68 -20.30
N LEU A 192 -2.48 9.47 -20.00
CA LEU A 192 -1.20 8.99 -20.53
C LEU A 192 -1.30 8.56 -21.99
N ILE A 193 -2.49 8.15 -22.43
CA ILE A 193 -2.74 7.74 -23.81
C ILE A 193 -3.50 8.85 -24.52
N VAL A 194 -2.81 9.51 -25.44
CA VAL A 194 -3.39 10.50 -26.34
C VAL A 194 -4.25 9.80 -27.38
N ARG A 195 -5.57 9.98 -27.26
CA ARG A 195 -6.57 9.43 -28.20
C ARG A 195 -7.07 10.45 -29.21
N GLU A 196 -6.99 11.74 -28.87
CA GLU A 196 -7.46 12.83 -29.72
C GLU A 196 -6.34 13.44 -30.56
N ARG A 197 -6.61 13.66 -31.85
CA ARG A 197 -5.63 14.25 -32.78
C ARG A 197 -5.27 15.69 -32.41
N ARG A 198 -6.26 16.53 -32.10
CA ARG A 198 -6.09 17.98 -31.87
C ARG A 198 -5.22 18.59 -33.00
N TRP A 199 -4.12 19.26 -32.67
CA TRP A 199 -3.19 19.89 -33.62
C TRP A 199 -2.16 18.92 -34.24
N ARG A 200 -2.17 17.63 -33.88
CA ARG A 200 -1.13 16.70 -34.31
C ARG A 200 -1.22 16.40 -35.81
N PRO A 201 -0.09 16.37 -36.53
CA PRO A 201 -0.04 16.01 -37.95
C PRO A 201 -0.71 14.67 -38.27
N ALA A 202 -1.24 14.52 -39.48
CA ALA A 202 -1.95 13.32 -39.94
C ALA A 202 -1.09 12.04 -39.86
N ASN A 203 0.22 12.17 -40.05
CA ASN A 203 1.18 11.07 -40.03
C ASN A 203 1.52 10.55 -38.62
N ILE A 204 1.08 11.23 -37.56
CA ILE A 204 1.23 10.70 -36.19
C ILE A 204 0.09 9.71 -35.94
N PRO A 205 0.39 8.43 -35.63
CA PRO A 205 -0.62 7.43 -35.33
C PRO A 205 -1.25 7.71 -33.96
N LEU A 206 -2.50 7.28 -33.80
CA LEU A 206 -3.25 7.35 -32.54
C LEU A 206 -3.91 5.99 -32.30
N PRO A 207 -4.02 5.54 -31.04
CA PRO A 207 -3.59 6.22 -29.82
C PRO A 207 -2.05 6.31 -29.66
N LEU A 208 -1.57 7.36 -28.97
CA LEU A 208 -0.14 7.63 -28.78
C LEU A 208 0.19 7.83 -27.30
N ILE A 209 1.27 7.22 -26.82
CA ILE A 209 1.84 7.38 -25.49
C ILE A 209 3.16 8.15 -25.62
N PRO A 210 3.23 9.43 -25.24
CA PRO A 210 4.49 10.18 -25.26
C PRO A 210 5.41 9.68 -24.14
N VAL A 211 6.53 9.04 -24.49
CA VAL A 211 7.40 8.35 -23.51
C VAL A 211 7.95 9.30 -22.46
N LEU A 212 8.41 10.50 -22.84
CA LEU A 212 8.92 11.46 -21.87
C LEU A 212 7.85 11.86 -20.83
N THR A 213 6.60 12.07 -21.26
CA THR A 213 5.49 12.40 -20.38
C THR A 213 5.14 11.26 -19.43
N LEU A 214 5.11 10.04 -19.95
CA LEU A 214 4.91 8.81 -19.18
C LEU A 214 5.98 8.68 -18.09
N GLU A 215 7.25 8.71 -18.48
CA GLU A 215 8.37 8.49 -17.56
C GLU A 215 8.43 9.60 -16.49
N GLN A 216 8.23 10.87 -16.86
CA GLN A 216 8.18 11.98 -15.91
C GLN A 216 7.04 11.86 -14.90
N GLY A 217 5.85 11.46 -15.36
CA GLY A 217 4.66 11.31 -14.52
C GLY A 217 4.86 10.25 -13.44
N PHE A 218 5.33 9.06 -13.84
CA PHE A 218 5.60 7.97 -12.92
C PHE A 218 6.80 8.24 -12.00
N TYR A 219 7.89 8.82 -12.53
CA TYR A 219 9.04 9.20 -11.72
C TYR A 219 8.65 10.14 -10.58
N ARG A 220 7.95 11.24 -10.91
CA ARG A 220 7.57 12.23 -9.90
C ARG A 220 6.60 11.62 -8.89
N ALA A 221 5.60 10.88 -9.36
CA ALA A 221 4.61 10.25 -8.50
C ALA A 221 5.24 9.24 -7.53
N LEU A 222 6.05 8.30 -8.01
CA LEU A 222 6.64 7.27 -7.14
C LEU A 222 7.55 7.89 -6.08
N HIS A 223 8.51 8.70 -6.50
CA HIS A 223 9.45 9.32 -5.56
C HIS A 223 8.73 10.17 -4.51
N LYS A 224 7.75 10.99 -4.89
CA LYS A 224 7.00 11.82 -3.95
C LYS A 224 6.09 10.98 -3.05
N ASN A 225 5.42 9.97 -3.59
CA ASN A 225 4.46 9.18 -2.82
C ASN A 225 5.12 8.19 -1.86
N VAL A 226 6.30 7.66 -2.19
CA VAL A 226 7.09 6.86 -1.23
C VAL A 226 7.50 7.73 -0.04
N GLN A 227 8.06 8.91 -0.29
CA GLN A 227 8.44 9.86 0.77
C GLN A 227 7.23 10.31 1.61
N PHE A 228 6.12 10.60 0.94
CA PHE A 228 4.84 10.93 1.59
C PHE A 228 4.33 9.77 2.46
N ALA A 229 4.36 8.55 1.96
CA ALA A 229 3.87 7.38 2.69
C ALA A 229 4.71 7.10 3.96
N VAL A 230 6.03 7.29 3.89
CA VAL A 230 6.90 7.23 5.07
C VAL A 230 6.53 8.32 6.07
N ALA A 231 6.47 9.58 5.63
CA ALA A 231 6.29 10.73 6.51
C ALA A 231 4.89 10.82 7.15
N HIS A 232 3.83 10.50 6.40
CA HIS A 232 2.44 10.78 6.82
C HIS A 232 1.61 9.52 7.06
N LEU A 233 1.96 8.39 6.43
CA LEU A 233 1.23 7.13 6.62
C LEU A 233 1.96 6.18 7.57
N GLY A 234 3.21 6.48 7.93
CA GLY A 234 4.05 5.58 8.73
C GLY A 234 4.29 4.27 8.02
N LEU A 235 4.57 4.34 6.71
CA LEU A 235 5.02 3.20 5.92
C LEU A 235 6.35 2.68 6.47
N THR A 236 6.47 1.37 6.59
CA THR A 236 7.71 0.68 6.95
C THR A 236 8.12 -0.25 5.82
N PHE A 237 9.43 -0.41 5.62
CA PHE A 237 9.97 -1.32 4.61
C PHE A 237 10.23 -2.73 5.19
N PRO A 238 10.18 -3.79 4.36
CA PRO A 238 9.87 -3.72 2.93
C PRO A 238 8.40 -3.37 2.64
N CYS A 239 8.17 -2.74 1.50
CA CYS A 239 6.83 -2.50 0.96
C CYS A 239 6.77 -2.97 -0.49
N GLU A 240 5.58 -3.26 -0.98
CA GLU A 240 5.38 -3.60 -2.37
C GLU A 240 4.93 -2.36 -3.17
N VAL A 241 5.44 -2.22 -4.39
CA VAL A 241 4.97 -1.26 -5.37
C VAL A 241 4.46 -2.00 -6.60
N GLU A 242 3.28 -1.61 -7.07
CA GLU A 242 2.68 -2.10 -8.31
C GLU A 242 2.51 -0.93 -9.27
N LEU A 243 3.12 -1.00 -10.45
CA LEU A 243 3.07 0.01 -11.50
C LEU A 243 2.37 -0.60 -12.71
N GLY A 244 1.38 0.08 -13.27
CA GLY A 244 0.63 -0.46 -14.40
C GLY A 244 0.22 0.59 -15.42
N LEU A 245 0.26 0.19 -16.69
CA LEU A 245 -0.29 0.92 -17.83
C LEU A 245 -1.31 0.02 -18.53
N LEU A 246 -2.52 0.51 -18.73
CA LEU A 246 -3.71 -0.21 -19.20
C LEU A 246 -4.19 0.35 -20.54
N ASN A 247 -5.10 -0.35 -21.20
CA ASN A 247 -5.71 0.06 -22.47
C ASN A 247 -4.67 0.26 -23.59
N LEU A 248 -3.63 -0.56 -23.62
CA LEU A 248 -2.47 -0.39 -24.51
C LEU A 248 -2.69 -0.85 -25.95
N ARG A 249 -3.65 -1.75 -26.18
CA ARG A 249 -3.84 -2.38 -27.49
C ARG A 249 -4.10 -1.35 -28.58
N GLY A 250 -3.30 -1.39 -29.64
CA GLY A 250 -3.34 -0.45 -30.75
C GLY A 250 -2.64 0.89 -30.50
N ALA A 251 -2.20 1.17 -29.26
CA ALA A 251 -1.42 2.37 -28.96
C ALA A 251 0.01 2.27 -29.51
N HIS A 252 0.63 3.43 -29.70
CA HIS A 252 2.02 3.56 -30.15
C HIS A 252 2.83 4.33 -29.10
N LEU A 253 4.09 3.94 -28.86
CA LEU A 253 5.01 4.73 -28.03
C LEU A 253 5.69 5.78 -28.89
N GLY A 254 5.50 7.07 -28.56
CA GLY A 254 6.25 8.17 -29.15
C GLY A 254 7.53 8.42 -28.35
N VAL A 255 8.66 7.89 -28.80
CA VAL A 255 9.97 8.03 -28.13
C VAL A 255 10.56 9.41 -28.41
N VAL A 256 10.68 9.76 -29.69
CA VAL A 256 11.03 11.10 -30.19
C VAL A 256 10.20 11.40 -31.45
N GLN A 257 10.25 12.63 -31.99
CA GLN A 257 9.41 13.03 -33.14
C GLN A 257 9.47 12.09 -34.36
N ARG A 258 10.56 11.34 -34.53
CA ARG A 258 10.77 10.41 -35.65
C ARG A 258 10.83 8.93 -35.26
N ASP A 259 10.79 8.62 -33.97
CA ASP A 259 10.80 7.24 -33.46
C ASP A 259 9.48 6.96 -32.76
N ILE A 260 8.61 6.25 -33.47
CA ILE A 260 7.31 5.80 -32.98
C ILE A 260 7.27 4.27 -33.09
N ARG A 261 6.98 3.60 -31.97
CA ARG A 261 6.99 2.14 -31.87
C ARG A 261 5.59 1.58 -31.64
N GLY A 262 5.31 0.40 -32.16
CA GLY A 262 4.00 -0.23 -32.11
C GLY A 262 3.43 -0.52 -33.50
N PRO A 263 2.13 -0.84 -33.62
CA PRO A 263 1.13 -0.84 -32.54
C PRO A 263 1.37 -1.93 -31.49
N ILE A 264 1.12 -1.60 -30.23
CA ILE A 264 1.15 -2.55 -29.11
C ILE A 264 0.02 -3.57 -29.26
N GLN A 265 0.32 -4.86 -29.07
CA GLN A 265 -0.65 -5.96 -29.23
C GLN A 265 -1.27 -6.44 -27.91
N PHE A 266 -0.78 -5.93 -26.78
CA PHE A 266 -1.18 -6.30 -25.43
C PHE A 266 -2.08 -5.24 -24.82
N ASP A 267 -2.94 -5.64 -23.89
CA ASP A 267 -3.88 -4.71 -23.23
C ASP A 267 -3.25 -3.97 -22.05
N GLU A 268 -2.24 -4.57 -21.42
CA GLU A 268 -1.60 -4.07 -20.20
C GLU A 268 -0.09 -4.34 -20.14
N ALA A 269 0.60 -3.52 -19.36
CA ALA A 269 1.99 -3.67 -18.93
C ALA A 269 2.02 -3.42 -17.42
N ILE A 270 2.36 -4.42 -16.61
CA ILE A 270 2.28 -4.36 -15.14
C ILE A 270 3.55 -4.94 -14.54
N VAL A 271 4.13 -4.21 -13.59
CA VAL A 271 5.27 -4.65 -12.79
C VAL A 271 4.92 -4.53 -11.31
N GLN A 272 5.24 -5.58 -10.54
CA GLN A 272 5.08 -5.63 -9.09
C GLN A 272 6.42 -5.99 -8.47
N LEU A 273 6.91 -5.14 -7.56
CA LEU A 273 8.25 -5.22 -6.99
C LEU A 273 8.22 -4.94 -5.49
N GLU A 274 9.17 -5.51 -4.77
CA GLU A 274 9.45 -5.16 -3.38
C GLU A 274 10.48 -4.02 -3.35
N LEU A 275 10.17 -2.97 -2.60
CA LEU A 275 11.13 -1.96 -2.19
C LEU A 275 11.61 -2.28 -0.78
N GLY A 276 12.93 -2.34 -0.59
CA GLY A 276 13.59 -2.53 0.69
C GLY A 276 13.83 -1.23 1.46
N SER A 277 13.77 -0.08 0.79
CA SER A 277 13.98 1.25 1.38
C SER A 277 13.24 2.37 0.63
N ALA A 278 13.29 3.58 1.19
CA ALA A 278 12.77 4.79 0.55
C ALA A 278 13.78 5.44 -0.40
N ASP A 279 14.90 4.79 -0.66
CA ASP A 279 16.03 5.38 -1.37
C ASP A 279 15.69 5.63 -2.84
N ALA A 280 16.20 6.75 -3.36
CA ALA A 280 15.97 7.15 -4.73
C ALA A 280 16.40 6.08 -5.75
N ALA A 281 17.49 5.38 -5.47
CA ALA A 281 18.02 4.33 -6.34
C ALA A 281 17.06 3.13 -6.47
N GLU A 282 16.42 2.71 -5.38
CA GLU A 282 15.45 1.61 -5.43
C GLU A 282 14.18 2.00 -6.20
N ASN A 283 13.70 3.23 -5.99
CA ASN A 283 12.60 3.78 -6.79
C ASN A 283 12.97 3.82 -8.29
N ASP A 284 14.19 4.24 -8.61
CA ASP A 284 14.68 4.30 -9.99
C ASP A 284 14.79 2.91 -10.62
N THR A 285 15.26 1.90 -9.87
CA THR A 285 15.27 0.51 -10.33
C THR A 285 13.86 0.00 -10.62
N ALA A 286 12.89 0.30 -9.76
CA ALA A 286 11.51 -0.13 -9.96
C ALA A 286 10.86 0.54 -11.18
N LEU A 287 11.10 1.84 -11.37
CA LEU A 287 10.65 2.58 -12.53
C LEU A 287 11.29 2.08 -13.82
N LEU A 288 12.60 1.78 -13.80
CA LEU A 288 13.30 1.25 -14.98
C LEU A 288 12.71 -0.09 -15.42
N ALA A 289 12.48 -1.02 -14.47
CA ALA A 289 11.85 -2.29 -14.77
C ALA A 289 10.45 -2.12 -15.39
N PHE A 290 9.65 -1.18 -14.88
CA PHE A 290 8.35 -0.86 -15.44
C PHE A 290 8.43 -0.24 -16.84
N PHE A 291 9.37 0.67 -17.09
CA PHE A 291 9.54 1.26 -18.42
C PHE A 291 10.05 0.22 -19.43
N GLU A 292 10.95 -0.66 -19.03
CA GLU A 292 11.41 -1.78 -19.87
C GLU A 292 10.26 -2.72 -20.24
N GLU A 293 9.38 -3.05 -19.30
CA GLU A 293 8.18 -3.86 -19.55
C GLU A 293 7.25 -3.20 -20.59
N ILE A 294 7.06 -1.87 -20.53
CA ILE A 294 6.24 -1.14 -21.52
C ILE A 294 6.89 -1.20 -22.91
N PHE A 295 8.20 -1.04 -22.99
CA PHE A 295 8.96 -1.14 -24.24
C PHE A 295 8.89 -2.56 -24.82
N ASP A 296 9.01 -3.59 -23.99
CA ASP A 296 8.84 -4.99 -24.38
C ASP A 296 7.48 -5.23 -25.07
N LYS A 297 6.39 -4.58 -24.61
CA LYS A 297 5.07 -4.66 -25.27
C LYS A 297 5.03 -4.08 -26.68
N THR A 298 6.02 -3.29 -27.08
CA THR A 298 6.18 -2.83 -28.47
C THR A 298 7.00 -3.77 -29.34
N GLY A 299 7.68 -4.76 -28.76
CA GLY A 299 8.65 -5.63 -29.44
C GLY A 299 10.05 -5.02 -29.59
N TYR A 300 10.33 -3.91 -28.89
CA TYR A 300 11.63 -3.22 -28.95
C TYR A 300 12.18 -2.98 -27.55
N ALA A 301 13.49 -3.16 -27.36
CA ALA A 301 14.14 -2.81 -26.11
C ALA A 301 14.14 -1.29 -25.86
N ARG A 302 14.00 -0.89 -24.59
CA ARG A 302 14.26 0.49 -24.15
C ARG A 302 15.75 0.79 -24.32
N HIS A 303 16.09 1.96 -24.85
CA HIS A 303 17.50 2.36 -24.92
C HIS A 303 18.04 2.70 -23.52
N GLU A 304 19.28 2.28 -23.26
CA GLU A 304 19.99 2.66 -22.03
C GLU A 304 20.10 4.19 -21.94
N GLY A 305 19.79 4.74 -20.76
CA GLY A 305 19.85 6.18 -20.52
C GLY A 305 18.84 7.02 -21.33
N LEU A 306 17.80 6.41 -21.91
CA LEU A 306 16.73 7.16 -22.57
C LEU A 306 16.16 8.23 -21.62
N ASN A 307 15.97 9.44 -22.14
CA ASN A 307 15.58 10.64 -21.38
C ASN A 307 16.52 10.98 -20.21
N LYS A 308 17.79 10.57 -20.28
CA LYS A 308 18.81 10.76 -19.23
C LYS A 308 18.42 10.13 -17.88
N PHE A 309 17.59 9.08 -17.91
CA PHE A 309 17.15 8.30 -16.77
C PHE A 309 17.63 6.84 -16.88
N PRO A 310 18.23 6.26 -15.81
CA PRO A 310 18.68 6.87 -14.53
C PRO A 310 19.93 7.78 -14.69
N PRO A 311 20.42 8.53 -13.66
CA PRO A 311 20.10 8.51 -12.22
C PRO A 311 19.23 9.69 -11.72
N GLY A 312 18.64 10.46 -12.62
CA GLY A 312 17.86 11.65 -12.27
C GLY A 312 16.54 11.70 -13.02
N PRO A 313 15.69 12.72 -12.77
CA PRO A 313 14.38 12.81 -13.41
C PRO A 313 14.49 12.76 -14.94
N PRO A 314 13.59 12.02 -15.62
CA PRO A 314 13.54 11.98 -17.07
C PRO A 314 13.40 13.38 -17.67
N ARG A 315 14.20 13.69 -18.69
CA ARG A 315 14.28 15.00 -19.34
C ARG A 315 14.69 14.87 -20.81
N SER A 316 14.27 15.84 -21.62
CA SER A 316 14.70 15.97 -23.02
C SER A 316 16.20 16.23 -23.16
#